data_AF-A0A540VXR4-F1
#
_entry.id   AF-A0A540VXR4-F1
#
_cell.length_a   1.000
_cell.length_b   1.000
_cell.length_c   1.000
_cell.angle_alpha   90.00
_cell.angle_beta   90.00
_cell.angle_gamma   90.00
#
_symmetry.space_group_name_H-M   'P 1'
#
loop_
_entity.id
_entity.type
_entity.pdbx_description
1 polymer ?
#
loop_
_entity_poly.entity_id
_entity_poly.type
_entity_poly.pdbx_seq_one_letter_code
_entity_poly.pdbx_strand_id
1 'polypeptide(L)'
;MATELSTGERAVGAPKSEAGKHAVGIPAEIVPEFEQHLRWYAQDGDDGLLFIGERGAPYRRSTFGRNWRKARAKLGMTGFCLYGLRHTGNVLAASTGVSLRNLIAHMGHNSARGALIYQPVPAEQQAKIANVISAAVVDIRTRRRQPASAGSAPITTAFRQR
;
A
#
# COMPACT_ATOMS: atom_id res chain seq x y z
N MET A 1 9.82 -19.14 3.34
CA MET A 1 10.03 -18.44 4.63
C MET A 1 10.21 -19.53 5.69
N ALA A 2 11.32 -19.57 6.42
CA ALA A 2 11.56 -20.62 7.40
C ALA A 2 10.80 -20.33 8.71
N THR A 3 9.82 -21.16 9.05
CA THR A 3 9.12 -21.06 10.34
C THR A 3 9.96 -21.75 11.40
N GLU A 4 10.33 -21.03 12.46
CA GLU A 4 11.02 -21.59 13.62
C GLU A 4 9.99 -22.26 14.52
N LEU A 5 10.07 -23.58 14.66
CA LEU A 5 9.20 -24.39 15.51
C LEU A 5 9.59 -24.20 16.98
N SER A 6 8.68 -24.50 17.90
CA SER A 6 8.93 -24.49 19.35
C SER A 6 10.05 -25.44 19.79
N THR A 7 10.42 -26.40 18.93
CA THR A 7 11.54 -27.33 19.09
C THR A 7 12.90 -26.72 18.73
N GLY A 8 12.93 -25.49 18.19
CA GLY A 8 14.15 -24.86 17.68
C GLY A 8 14.55 -25.31 16.27
N GLU A 9 13.84 -26.30 15.71
CA GLU A 9 13.97 -26.72 14.30
C GLU A 9 13.27 -25.75 13.36
N ARG A 10 13.74 -25.72 12.10
CA ARG A 10 13.23 -24.84 11.06
C ARG A 10 12.50 -25.64 10.01
N ALA A 11 11.21 -25.34 9.84
CA ALA A 11 10.48 -25.76 8.65
C ALA A 11 10.68 -24.69 7.57
N VAL A 12 11.59 -24.94 6.62
CA VAL A 12 11.68 -24.16 5.39
C VAL A 12 10.48 -24.56 4.53
N GLY A 13 9.47 -23.70 4.46
CA GLY A 13 8.25 -23.97 3.71
C GLY A 13 7.79 -22.76 2.92
N ALA A 14 6.85 -23.01 1.99
CA ALA A 14 6.07 -21.96 1.37
C ALA A 14 5.39 -21.10 2.47
N PRO A 15 5.17 -19.80 2.23
CA PRO A 15 4.38 -18.99 3.14
C PRO A 15 3.05 -19.65 3.47
N LYS A 16 2.52 -19.38 4.67
CA LYS A 16 1.27 -19.94 5.18
C LYS A 16 0.07 -19.76 4.21
N SER A 17 0.15 -18.79 3.30
CA SER A 17 -0.83 -18.56 2.24
C SER A 17 -0.16 -18.03 0.98
N GLU A 18 -0.82 -18.20 -0.17
CA GLU A 18 -0.39 -17.60 -1.44
C GLU A 18 -0.32 -16.06 -1.36
N ALA A 19 -1.18 -15.42 -0.57
CA ALA A 19 -1.10 -13.98 -0.28
C ALA A 19 0.22 -13.56 0.39
N GLY A 20 0.95 -14.50 0.99
CA GLY A 20 2.29 -14.26 1.53
C GLY A 20 3.38 -14.12 0.45
N LYS A 21 3.10 -14.53 -0.79
CA LYS A 21 3.96 -14.27 -1.98
C LYS A 21 3.34 -13.13 -2.77
N HIS A 22 3.81 -11.91 -2.55
CA HIS A 22 3.34 -10.75 -3.31
C HIS A 22 4.49 -9.80 -3.59
N ALA A 23 4.39 -9.10 -4.71
CA ALA A 23 5.30 -8.02 -5.04
C ALA A 23 4.98 -6.81 -4.15
N VAL A 24 6.00 -6.24 -3.52
CA VAL A 24 5.91 -4.99 -2.79
C VAL A 24 6.81 -3.99 -3.51
N GLY A 25 6.24 -2.84 -3.89
CA GLY A 25 7.03 -1.73 -4.41
C GLY A 25 7.99 -1.21 -3.34
N ILE A 26 9.27 -1.16 -3.67
CA ILE A 26 10.31 -0.61 -2.79
C ILE A 26 10.48 0.87 -3.15
N PRO A 27 10.37 1.82 -2.19
CA PRO A 27 10.63 3.23 -2.45
C PRO A 27 12.04 3.46 -2.99
N ALA A 28 12.19 4.37 -3.95
CA ALA A 28 13.48 4.65 -4.58
C ALA A 28 14.54 5.12 -3.56
N GLU A 29 14.09 5.76 -2.49
CA GLU A 29 14.92 6.34 -1.44
C GLU A 29 15.67 5.29 -0.61
N ILE A 30 15.20 4.04 -0.56
CA ILE A 30 15.83 2.93 0.19
C ILE A 30 16.62 1.98 -0.73
N VAL A 31 16.50 2.12 -2.05
CA VAL A 31 17.23 1.28 -3.01
C VAL A 31 18.76 1.31 -2.78
N PRO A 32 19.40 2.47 -2.52
CA PRO A 32 20.84 2.51 -2.27
C PRO A 32 21.28 1.64 -1.08
N GLU A 33 20.50 1.60 0.00
CA GLU A 33 20.75 0.78 1.18
C GLU A 33 20.59 -0.71 0.88
N PHE A 34 19.61 -1.09 0.05
CA PHE A 34 19.47 -2.47 -0.41
C PHE A 34 20.67 -2.90 -1.24
N GLU A 35 21.11 -2.08 -2.19
CA GLU A 35 22.28 -2.41 -3.01
C GLU A 35 23.54 -2.53 -2.16
N GLN A 36 23.74 -1.64 -1.19
CA GLN A 36 24.87 -1.71 -0.27
C GLN A 36 24.81 -3.00 0.56
N HIS A 37 23.63 -3.35 1.06
CA HIS A 37 23.44 -4.58 1.83
C HIS A 37 23.71 -5.83 0.99
N LEU A 38 23.23 -5.86 -0.25
CA LEU A 38 23.49 -6.95 -1.19
C LEU A 38 24.99 -7.12 -1.46
N ARG A 39 25.72 -6.01 -1.64
CA ARG A 39 27.17 -6.04 -1.89
C ARG A 39 27.99 -6.52 -0.69
N TRP A 40 27.56 -6.23 0.54
CA TRP A 40 28.41 -6.42 1.73
C TRP A 40 28.00 -7.61 2.61
N TYR A 41 26.71 -8.00 2.59
CA TYR A 41 26.16 -8.89 3.60
C TYR A 41 25.30 -10.03 3.04
N ALA A 42 24.82 -9.93 1.80
CA ALA A 42 24.03 -10.98 1.19
C ALA A 42 24.92 -12.10 0.60
N GLN A 43 24.29 -13.22 0.30
CA GLN A 43 24.92 -14.37 -0.34
C GLN A 43 24.90 -14.17 -1.85
N ASP A 44 25.92 -14.69 -2.53
CA ASP A 44 25.97 -14.66 -3.99
C ASP A 44 24.90 -15.56 -4.62
N GLY A 45 24.47 -15.20 -5.83
CA GLY A 45 23.53 -15.95 -6.65
C GLY A 45 22.06 -15.59 -6.41
N ASP A 46 21.21 -15.99 -7.35
CA ASP A 46 19.79 -15.62 -7.38
C ASP A 46 18.98 -16.22 -6.22
N ASP A 47 19.40 -17.40 -5.74
CA ASP A 47 18.83 -18.08 -4.57
C ASP A 47 19.57 -17.76 -3.26
N GLY A 48 20.48 -16.77 -3.30
CA GLY A 48 21.28 -16.33 -2.16
C GLY A 48 20.42 -15.72 -1.06
N LEU A 49 20.78 -15.99 0.21
CA LEU A 49 20.10 -15.38 1.34
C LEU A 49 20.45 -13.89 1.46
N LEU A 50 19.43 -13.02 1.46
CA LEU A 50 19.61 -11.59 1.75
C LEU A 50 20.17 -11.35 3.15
N PHE A 51 19.70 -12.08 4.16
CA PHE A 51 20.14 -11.92 5.55
C PHE A 51 20.78 -13.19 6.08
N ILE A 52 22.09 -13.11 6.30
CA ILE A 52 22.92 -14.23 6.74
C ILE A 52 23.36 -14.02 8.20
N GLY A 53 23.30 -15.08 9.00
CA GLY A 53 23.94 -15.13 10.31
C GLY A 53 25.44 -15.41 10.21
N GLU A 54 26.15 -15.29 11.34
CA GLU A 54 27.61 -15.39 11.45
C GLU A 54 28.26 -16.65 10.84
N ARG A 55 27.50 -17.72 10.60
CA ARG A 55 27.98 -19.00 10.06
C ARG A 55 27.45 -19.33 8.67
N GLY A 56 27.05 -18.34 7.86
CA GLY A 56 26.49 -18.60 6.53
C GLY A 56 25.03 -19.12 6.53
N ALA A 57 24.43 -19.27 7.71
CA ALA A 57 23.07 -19.80 7.86
C ALA A 57 22.01 -18.68 7.85
N PRO A 58 20.72 -18.96 7.56
CA PRO A 58 19.68 -17.94 7.58
C PRO A 58 19.59 -17.22 8.93
N TYR A 59 19.44 -15.89 8.89
CA TYR A 59 19.43 -15.05 10.08
C TYR A 59 18.35 -15.47 11.09
N ARG A 60 18.72 -15.59 12.38
CA ARG A 60 17.81 -16.04 13.45
C ARG A 60 16.96 -14.89 13.97
N ARG A 61 15.67 -15.15 14.22
CA ARG A 61 14.74 -14.19 14.82
C ARG A 61 15.16 -13.77 16.23
N SER A 62 15.66 -14.72 17.03
CA SER A 62 16.14 -14.46 18.39
C SER A 62 17.36 -13.53 18.41
N THR A 63 18.33 -13.76 17.51
CA THR A 63 19.50 -12.89 17.30
C THR A 63 19.07 -11.50 16.84
N PHE A 64 18.18 -11.42 15.84
CA PHE A 64 17.60 -10.16 15.39
C PHE A 64 16.98 -9.38 16.55
N GLY A 65 16.10 -10.02 17.34
CA GLY A 65 15.41 -9.35 18.45
C GLY A 65 16.37 -8.82 19.53
N ARG A 66 17.47 -9.54 19.79
CA ARG A 66 18.54 -9.09 20.70
C ARG A 66 19.25 -7.85 20.15
N ASN A 67 19.69 -7.89 18.89
CA ASN A 67 20.39 -6.78 18.24
C ASN A 67 19.49 -5.55 18.09
N TRP A 68 18.23 -5.75 17.73
CA TRP A 68 17.23 -4.69 17.67
C TRP A 68 17.03 -4.00 19.01
N ARG A 69 16.93 -4.77 20.11
CA ARG A 69 16.81 -4.19 21.46
C ARG A 69 18.04 -3.35 21.82
N LYS A 70 19.25 -3.81 21.50
CA LYS A 70 20.50 -3.06 21.71
C LYS A 70 20.51 -1.75 20.90
N ALA A 71 20.13 -1.80 19.63
CA ALA A 71 20.05 -0.62 18.76
C ALA A 71 19.06 0.42 19.30
N ARG A 72 17.86 -0.02 19.69
CA ARG A 72 16.86 0.88 20.30
C ARG A 72 17.31 1.50 21.61
N ALA A 73 17.98 0.73 22.47
CA ALA A 73 18.51 1.25 23.73
C ALA A 73 19.56 2.33 23.50
N LYS A 74 20.45 2.14 22.52
CA LYS A 74 21.43 3.16 22.12
C LYS A 74 20.80 4.46 21.61
N LEU A 75 19.65 4.36 20.93
CA LEU A 75 18.91 5.50 20.38
C LEU A 75 17.88 6.09 21.34
N GLY A 76 17.79 5.59 22.59
CA GLY A 76 16.78 6.06 23.55
C GLY A 76 15.33 5.70 23.18
N MET A 77 15.11 4.80 22.22
CA MET A 77 13.78 4.45 21.70
C MET A 77 13.12 3.33 22.53
N THR A 78 12.89 3.58 23.81
CA THR A 78 12.15 2.67 24.70
C THR A 78 10.69 2.58 24.26
N GLY A 79 10.16 1.36 24.11
CA GLY A 79 8.78 1.13 23.63
C GLY A 79 8.60 1.00 22.12
N PHE A 80 9.60 1.39 21.31
CA PHE A 80 9.51 1.23 19.85
C PHE A 80 9.58 -0.25 19.44
N CYS A 81 8.53 -0.80 18.85
CA CYS A 81 8.51 -2.18 18.37
C CYS A 81 8.69 -2.22 16.85
N LEU A 82 9.43 -3.21 16.33
CA LEU A 82 9.58 -3.40 14.88
C LEU A 82 8.21 -3.58 14.21
N TYR A 83 7.26 -4.26 14.86
CA TYR A 83 5.90 -4.42 14.34
C TYR A 83 5.17 -3.07 14.16
N GLY A 84 5.54 -2.06 14.96
CA GLY A 84 5.02 -0.69 14.81
C GLY A 84 5.35 -0.10 13.44
N LEU A 85 6.52 -0.41 12.86
CA LEU A 85 6.87 0.04 11.50
C LEU A 85 5.91 -0.50 10.44
N ARG A 86 5.49 -1.77 10.57
CA ARG A 86 4.49 -2.36 9.67
C ARG A 86 3.15 -1.64 9.82
N HIS A 87 2.76 -1.30 11.05
CA HIS A 87 1.54 -0.54 11.28
C HIS A 87 1.62 0.85 10.62
N THR A 88 2.71 1.59 10.84
CA THR A 88 2.94 2.90 10.22
C THR A 88 2.94 2.82 8.69
N GLY A 89 3.66 1.86 8.11
CA GLY A 89 3.70 1.66 6.66
C GLY A 89 2.31 1.39 6.07
N ASN A 90 1.50 0.59 6.75
CA ASN A 90 0.12 0.30 6.33
C ASN A 90 -0.80 1.52 6.43
N VAL A 91 -0.65 2.36 7.47
CA VAL A 91 -1.38 3.63 7.60
C VAL A 91 -0.98 4.60 6.47
N LEU A 92 0.31 4.71 6.17
CA LEU A 92 0.80 5.54 5.06
C LEU A 92 0.30 5.03 3.71
N ALA A 93 0.32 3.71 3.49
CA ALA A 93 -0.24 3.13 2.27
C ALA A 93 -1.74 3.43 2.13
N ALA A 94 -2.50 3.33 3.24
CA ALA A 94 -3.92 3.62 3.24
C ALA A 94 -4.23 5.11 2.98
N SER A 95 -3.37 6.03 3.41
CA SER A 95 -3.58 7.48 3.22
C SER A 95 -3.33 7.95 1.79
N THR A 96 -2.68 7.15 0.93
CA THR A 96 -2.48 7.48 -0.50
C THR A 96 -3.77 7.53 -1.32
N GLY A 97 -4.90 7.04 -0.78
CA GLY A 97 -6.18 6.98 -1.49
C GLY A 97 -6.26 5.86 -2.54
N VAL A 98 -5.33 4.91 -2.52
CA VAL A 98 -5.39 3.71 -3.38
C VAL A 98 -6.65 2.89 -3.11
N SER A 99 -7.11 2.15 -4.11
CA SER A 99 -8.26 1.27 -3.97
C SER A 99 -8.04 0.24 -2.85
N LEU A 100 -9.12 -0.18 -2.19
CA LEU A 100 -9.06 -1.20 -1.14
C LEU A 100 -8.41 -2.51 -1.62
N ARG A 101 -8.65 -2.89 -2.89
CA ARG A 101 -8.02 -4.09 -3.49
C ARG A 101 -6.49 -3.92 -3.58
N ASN A 102 -6.02 -2.77 -4.06
CA ASN A 102 -4.59 -2.49 -4.15
C ASN A 102 -3.95 -2.45 -2.76
N LEU A 103 -4.66 -1.90 -1.77
CA LEU A 103 -4.21 -1.87 -0.38
C LEU A 103 -4.10 -3.27 0.23
N ILE A 104 -5.10 -4.13 0.02
CA ILE A 104 -5.06 -5.53 0.49
C ILE A 104 -3.88 -6.28 -0.12
N ALA A 105 -3.65 -6.11 -1.44
CA ALA A 105 -2.54 -6.71 -2.14
C ALA A 105 -1.18 -6.23 -1.61
N HIS A 106 -1.03 -4.91 -1.42
CA HIS A 106 0.18 -4.32 -0.84
C HIS A 106 0.45 -4.80 0.59
N MET A 107 -0.60 -4.94 1.41
CA MET A 107 -0.47 -5.42 2.79
C MET A 107 -0.21 -6.93 2.88
N GLY A 108 -0.45 -7.70 1.81
CA GLY A 108 -0.43 -9.17 1.84
C GLY A 108 -1.52 -9.75 2.73
N HIS A 109 -2.66 -9.04 2.89
CA HIS A 109 -3.77 -9.51 3.70
C HIS A 109 -4.68 -10.43 2.88
N ASN A 110 -5.25 -11.45 3.52
CA ASN A 110 -6.21 -12.37 2.90
C ASN A 110 -7.68 -11.92 3.04
N SER A 111 -7.92 -10.83 3.79
CA SER A 111 -9.27 -10.34 4.07
C SER A 111 -9.33 -8.81 4.07
N ALA A 112 -10.44 -8.28 3.55
CA ALA A 112 -10.70 -6.85 3.56
C ALA A 112 -10.83 -6.29 4.98
N ARG A 113 -11.38 -7.09 5.91
CA ARG A 113 -11.54 -6.69 7.32
C ARG A 113 -10.20 -6.27 7.95
N GLY A 114 -9.11 -6.98 7.66
CA GLY A 114 -7.79 -6.63 8.18
C GLY A 114 -7.22 -5.33 7.60
N ALA A 115 -7.55 -5.00 6.35
CA ALA A 115 -7.11 -3.76 5.71
C ALA A 115 -7.91 -2.53 6.18
N LEU A 116 -9.21 -2.69 6.46
CA LEU A 116 -10.07 -1.60 6.93
C LEU A 116 -9.64 -0.99 8.28
N ILE A 117 -8.91 -1.75 9.12
CA ILE A 117 -8.34 -1.23 10.38
C ILE A 117 -7.42 -0.02 10.13
N TYR A 118 -6.81 0.06 8.94
CA TYR A 118 -5.87 1.11 8.57
C TYR A 118 -6.51 2.27 7.79
N GLN A 119 -7.81 2.20 7.50
CA GLN A 119 -8.57 3.25 6.81
C GLN A 119 -9.49 3.97 7.80
N PRO A 120 -8.95 4.81 8.70
CA PRO A 120 -9.82 5.70 9.46
C PRO A 120 -10.54 6.63 8.48
N VAL A 121 -11.79 6.97 8.80
CA VAL A 121 -12.60 7.92 8.04
C VAL A 121 -12.56 9.26 8.76
N PRO A 122 -11.54 10.12 8.51
CA PRO A 122 -11.47 11.43 9.13
C PRO A 122 -12.61 12.33 8.63
N ALA A 123 -13.12 13.19 9.50
CA ALA A 123 -14.22 14.11 9.20
C ALA A 123 -13.91 15.03 8.00
N GLU A 124 -12.64 15.41 7.83
CA GLU A 124 -12.17 16.20 6.68
C GLU A 124 -12.42 15.49 5.34
N GLN A 125 -12.21 14.17 5.29
CA GLN A 125 -12.44 13.40 4.07
C GLN A 125 -13.94 13.31 3.74
N GLN A 126 -14.79 13.24 4.77
CA GLN A 126 -16.24 13.31 4.58
C GLN A 126 -16.71 14.67 4.07
N ALA A 127 -16.10 15.77 4.56
CA ALA A 127 -16.37 17.10 4.03
C ALA A 127 -15.95 17.23 2.55
N LYS A 128 -14.80 16.66 2.16
CA LYS A 128 -14.37 16.60 0.75
C LYS A 128 -15.38 15.84 -0.12
N ILE A 129 -15.85 14.68 0.34
CA ILE A 129 -16.88 13.90 -0.37
C ILE A 129 -18.16 14.72 -0.54
N ALA A 130 -18.64 15.37 0.53
CA ALA A 130 -19.84 16.21 0.47
C ALA A 130 -19.70 17.36 -0.53
N ASN A 131 -18.53 18.00 -0.59
CA ASN A 131 -18.26 19.09 -1.54
C ASN A 131 -18.26 18.60 -2.99
N VAL A 132 -17.68 17.43 -3.28
CA VAL A 132 -17.72 16.82 -4.61
C VAL A 132 -19.14 16.48 -5.03
N ILE A 133 -19.94 15.91 -4.12
CA ILE A 133 -21.37 15.62 -4.37
C ILE A 133 -22.12 16.93 -4.66
N SER A 134 -21.91 17.97 -3.85
CA SER A 134 -22.54 19.27 -4.02
C SER A 134 -22.25 19.88 -5.39
N ALA A 135 -20.99 19.86 -5.82
CA ALA A 135 -20.57 20.34 -7.14
C ALA A 135 -21.28 19.58 -8.28
N ALA A 136 -21.35 18.24 -8.19
CA ALA A 136 -22.04 17.43 -9.19
C ALA A 136 -23.56 17.74 -9.24
N VAL A 137 -24.20 17.94 -8.09
CA VAL A 137 -25.62 18.30 -8.02
C VAL A 137 -25.88 19.67 -8.65
N VAL A 138 -25.03 20.66 -8.39
CA VAL A 138 -25.14 22.00 -9.00
C VAL A 138 -25.03 21.91 -10.52
N ASP A 139 -24.04 21.18 -11.03
CA ASP A 139 -23.79 20.99 -12.46
C ASP A 139 -24.94 20.27 -13.18
N ILE A 140 -25.56 19.28 -12.53
CA ILE A 140 -26.77 18.63 -13.07
C ILE A 140 -27.95 19.62 -13.11
N ARG A 141 -28.13 20.43 -12.06
CA ARG A 141 -29.22 21.41 -11.97
C ARG A 141 -29.08 22.53 -12.99
N THR A 142 -27.87 23.03 -13.25
CA THR A 142 -27.60 24.06 -14.26
C THR A 142 -27.85 23.53 -15.66
N ARG A 143 -27.38 22.31 -15.99
CA ARG A 143 -27.67 21.66 -17.28
C ARG A 143 -29.16 21.44 -17.52
N ARG A 144 -29.91 21.08 -16.47
CA ARG A 144 -31.37 20.90 -16.57
C ARG A 144 -32.14 22.21 -16.68
N ARG A 145 -31.55 23.32 -16.19
CA ARG A 145 -32.14 24.68 -16.25
C ARG A 145 -31.84 25.41 -17.55
N GLN A 146 -30.82 25.04 -18.31
CA GLN A 146 -30.64 25.57 -19.67
C GLN A 146 -31.73 24.97 -20.56
N PRO A 147 -32.74 25.75 -21.01
CA PRO A 147 -33.65 25.26 -22.02
C PRO A 147 -32.88 25.17 -23.33
N ALA A 148 -33.24 24.19 -24.17
CA ALA A 148 -32.80 24.12 -25.55
C ALA A 148 -33.06 25.48 -26.21
N SER A 149 -32.01 26.28 -26.39
CA SER A 149 -32.10 27.56 -27.09
C SER A 149 -31.08 27.59 -28.21
N ALA A 150 -31.61 28.01 -29.37
CA ALA A 150 -30.96 28.32 -30.63
C ALA A 150 -30.77 27.16 -31.63
N GLY A 151 -31.87 26.80 -32.31
CA GLY A 151 -31.84 26.01 -33.54
C GLY A 151 -33.15 26.04 -34.33
N SER A 152 -33.88 27.17 -34.35
CA SER A 152 -34.94 27.38 -35.35
C SER A 152 -34.44 28.37 -36.41
N ALA A 153 -33.86 27.85 -37.49
CA ALA A 153 -33.80 28.58 -38.75
C ALA A 153 -35.19 28.52 -39.40
N PRO A 154 -35.75 29.62 -39.91
CA PRO A 154 -37.04 29.58 -40.59
C PRO A 154 -36.93 28.79 -41.89
N ILE A 155 -37.81 27.81 -42.08
CA ILE A 155 -38.01 27.12 -43.35
C ILE A 155 -38.54 28.18 -44.33
N THR A 156 -37.69 28.67 -45.23
CA THR A 156 -38.13 29.48 -46.37
C THR A 156 -38.62 28.52 -47.45
N THR A 157 -39.93 28.31 -47.50
CA THR A 157 -40.63 27.63 -48.59
C THR A 157 -40.54 28.52 -49.84
N ALA A 158 -39.64 28.20 -50.76
CA ALA A 158 -39.66 28.74 -52.11
C ALA A 158 -40.65 27.92 -52.97
N PHE A 159 -41.89 28.41 -53.07
CA PHE A 159 -42.84 27.98 -54.08
C PHE A 159 -42.37 28.53 -55.43
N ARG A 160 -41.86 27.67 -56.32
CA ARG A 160 -41.55 28.03 -57.72
C ARG A 160 -42.55 27.35 -58.63
N GLN A 161 -43.38 28.17 -59.27
CA GLN A 161 -44.22 27.80 -60.41
C GLN A 161 -43.37 27.22 -61.54
N ARG A 162 -43.81 26.10 -62.11
CA ARG A 162 -43.98 25.86 -63.55
C ARG A 162 -44.71 24.55 -63.78
#